data_AF-A0A3M1JQR2-F1
#
_entry.id   AF-A0A3M1JQR2-F1
#
_cell.length_a   1.000
_cell.length_b   1.000
_cell.length_c   1.000
_cell.angle_alpha   90.00
_cell.angle_beta   90.00
_cell.angle_gamma   90.00
#
_symmetry.space_group_name_H-M   'P 1'
#
loop_
_entity.id
_entity.type
_entity.pdbx_description
1 polymer ?
#
loop_
_entity_poly.entity_id
_entity_poly.type
_entity_poly.pdbx_seq_one_letter_code
_entity_poly.pdbx_strand_id
1 'polypeptide(L)' 'MANPLRGEIEASFDGRRYRLCLTLGALAELEAVFGEDDMLAVAERFEAGRISARDAIRIIGAGLRGA' A
#
# COMPACT_ATOMS: atom_id res chain seq x y z
N MET A 1 13.41 -5.35 -11.32
CA MET A 1 13.06 -6.54 -10.53
C MET A 1 12.88 -6.08 -9.10
N ALA A 2 11.78 -6.46 -8.45
CA ALA A 2 11.50 -6.09 -7.07
C ALA A 2 12.44 -6.84 -6.09
N ASN A 3 12.95 -6.14 -5.08
CA ASN A 3 13.76 -6.69 -3.99
C ASN A 3 12.88 -7.09 -2.79
N PRO A 4 12.66 -8.39 -2.56
CA PRO A 4 11.83 -8.86 -1.46
C PRO A 4 12.43 -8.53 -0.08
N LEU A 5 13.75 -8.38 0.04
CA LEU A 5 14.41 -8.02 1.30
C LEU A 5 14.11 -6.57 1.73
N ARG A 6 13.73 -5.71 0.78
CA ARG A 6 13.24 -4.35 1.06
C ARG A 6 11.72 -4.28 1.21
N GLY A 7 11.00 -5.39 1.03
CA GLY A 7 9.55 -5.38 0.92
C GLY A 7 9.03 -4.78 -0.38
N GLU A 8 9.84 -4.78 -1.44
CA GLU A 8 9.38 -4.34 -2.76
C GLU A 8 8.53 -5.41 -3.44
N ILE A 9 7.45 -4.97 -4.09
CA ILE A 9 6.64 -5.81 -4.98
C ILE A 9 6.62 -5.20 -6.39
N GLU A 10 6.24 -6.02 -7.38
CA GLU A 10 5.97 -5.55 -8.73
C GLU A 10 4.46 -5.54 -8.98
N ALA A 11 3.94 -4.44 -9.52
CA ALA A 11 2.55 -4.31 -9.95
C ALA A 11 2.49 -3.88 -11.42
N SER A 12 1.46 -4.30 -12.13
CA SER A 12 1.20 -3.88 -13.51
C SER A 12 -0.04 -2.99 -13.53
N PHE A 13 0.12 -1.74 -13.99
CA PHE A 13 -0.99 -0.81 -14.23
C PHE A 13 -0.95 -0.39 -15.68
N ASP A 14 -2.05 -0.64 -16.40
CA ASP A 14 -2.18 -0.29 -17.82
C ASP A 14 -1.01 -0.81 -18.69
N GLY A 15 -0.62 -2.07 -18.47
CA GLY A 15 0.50 -2.71 -19.17
C GLY A 15 1.90 -2.22 -18.76
N ARG A 16 2.01 -1.20 -17.91
CA ARG A 16 3.28 -0.71 -17.38
C ARG A 16 3.58 -1.33 -16.02
N ARG A 17 4.80 -1.86 -15.89
CA ARG A 17 5.30 -2.39 -14.62
C ARG A 17 5.79 -1.26 -13.72
N TYR A 18 5.37 -1.32 -12.46
CA TYR A 18 5.78 -0.44 -11.39
C TYR A 18 6.33 -1.27 -10.24
N ARG A 19 7.24 -0.66 -9.52
CA ARG A 19 7.70 -1.17 -8.24
C ARG A 19 6.95 -0.42 -7.14
N LEU A 20 6.52 -1.14 -6.11
CA LEU A 20 5.89 -0.56 -4.95
C LEU A 20 6.64 -1.03 -3.70
N CYS A 21 6.78 -0.13 -2.72
CA CYS A 21 7.37 -0.42 -1.43
C CYS A 21 6.65 0.39 -0.36
N LEU A 22 6.05 -0.27 0.63
CA LEU A 22 5.53 0.40 1.81
C LEU A 22 6.69 0.62 2.78
N THR A 23 7.38 1.74 2.62
CA THR A 23 8.42 2.15 3.57
C THR A 23 7.79 2.54 4.91
N LEU A 24 8.61 2.63 5.96
CA LEU A 24 8.13 3.08 7.28
C LEU A 24 7.44 4.46 7.20
N GLY A 25 7.98 5.39 6.42
CA GLY A 25 7.35 6.70 6.21
C GLY A 25 6.02 6.60 5.45
N ALA A 26 5.93 5.72 4.46
CA ALA A 26 4.68 5.48 3.75
C ALA A 26 3.61 4.85 4.66
N LEU A 27 4.01 3.94 5.56
CA LEU A 27 3.10 3.37 6.56
C LEU A 27 2.62 4.44 7.55
N ALA A 28 3.52 5.30 8.04
CA ALA A 28 3.15 6.41 8.93
C ALA A 28 2.20 7.42 8.26
N GLU A 29 2.40 7.72 6.97
CA GLU A 29 1.46 8.54 6.19
C GLU A 29 0.08 7.88 6.09
N LEU A 30 0.03 6.57 5.87
CA LEU A 30 -1.22 5.82 5.80
C LEU A 30 -1.93 5.83 7.15
N GLU A 31 -1.24 5.55 8.26
CA GLU A 31 -1.81 5.62 9.62
C GLU A 31 -2.40 7.00 9.90
N ALA A 32 -1.68 8.08 9.57
CA ALA A 32 -2.19 9.44 9.76
C ALA A 32 -3.46 9.74 8.94
N VAL A 33 -3.60 9.11 7.76
CA VAL A 33 -4.75 9.30 6.86
C VAL A 33 -5.93 8.39 7.22
N PHE A 34 -5.67 7.19 7.75
CA PHE A 34 -6.68 6.23 8.19
C PHE A 34 -7.21 6.53 9.61
N GLY A 35 -6.47 7.28 10.43
CA GLY A 35 -6.92 7.76 11.72
C GLY A 35 -6.76 6.72 12.83
N GLU A 36 -7.83 6.47 13.60
CA GLU A 36 -7.81 5.51 14.73
C GLU A 36 -7.84 4.03 14.29
N ASP A 37 -8.07 3.76 13.01
CA ASP A 37 -7.91 2.41 12.46
C ASP A 37 -6.42 2.07 12.37
N ASP A 38 -5.98 1.11 13.19
CA ASP A 38 -4.65 0.50 13.09
C ASP A 38 -4.43 -0.04 11.66
N MET A 39 -3.19 -0.01 11.18
CA MET A 39 -2.79 -0.64 9.92
C MET A 39 -3.24 -2.11 9.86
N LEU A 40 -3.32 -2.80 11.00
CA LEU A 40 -3.86 -4.14 11.10
C LEU A 40 -5.36 -4.20 10.70
N ALA A 41 -6.17 -3.25 11.15
CA ALA A 41 -7.58 -3.15 10.78
C ALA A 41 -7.76 -2.90 9.28
N VAL A 42 -6.86 -2.13 8.66
CA VAL A 42 -6.84 -1.93 7.20
C VAL A 42 -6.53 -3.25 6.48
N ALA A 43 -5.58 -4.03 6.98
CA ALA A 43 -5.25 -5.35 6.43
C ALA A 43 -6.42 -6.34 6.57
N GLU A 44 -7.06 -6.40 7.73
CA GLU A 44 -8.23 -7.27 7.97
C GLU A 44 -9.41 -6.90 7.04
N ARG A 45 -9.64 -5.60 6.81
CA ARG A 45 -10.67 -5.14 5.87
C ARG A 45 -10.34 -5.55 4.44
N PHE A 46 -9.06 -5.53 4.07
CA PHE A 46 -8.60 -5.99 2.78
C PHE A 46 -8.87 -7.49 2.60
N GLU A 47 -8.49 -8.32 3.58
CA GLU A 47 -8.73 -9.77 3.55
C GLU A 47 -10.23 -10.12 3.50
N ALA A 48 -11.07 -9.33 4.19
CA ALA A 48 -12.52 -9.50 4.16
C ALA A 48 -13.18 -8.96 2.87
N GLY A 49 -12.42 -8.42 1.91
CA GLY A 49 -12.94 -7.83 0.67
C GLY A 49 -13.71 -6.51 0.88
N ARG A 50 -13.55 -5.84 2.03
CA ARG A 50 -14.24 -4.61 2.43
C ARG A 50 -13.38 -3.36 2.26
N ILE A 51 -12.55 -3.32 1.23
CA ILE A 51 -11.74 -2.15 0.89
C ILE A 51 -12.48 -1.23 -0.08
N SER A 52 -12.51 0.07 0.20
CA SER A 52 -13.06 1.05 -0.74
C SER A 52 -12.05 1.38 -1.84
N ALA A 53 -12.54 1.85 -3.00
CA ALA A 53 -11.66 2.33 -4.07
C ALA A 53 -10.71 3.45 -3.59
N ARG A 54 -11.18 4.29 -2.67
CA ARG A 54 -10.38 5.38 -2.08
C ARG A 54 -9.19 4.85 -1.29
N ASP A 55 -9.40 3.79 -0.53
CA ASP A 55 -8.36 3.18 0.29
C ASP A 55 -7.34 2.44 -0.56
N ALA A 56 -7.80 1.75 -1.61
CA ALA A 56 -6.93 1.13 -2.60
C ALA A 56 -6.01 2.16 -3.27
N ILE A 57 -6.56 3.31 -3.70
CA ILE A 57 -5.76 4.41 -4.29
C ILE A 57 -4.70 4.93 -3.32
N ARG A 58 -5.04 5.08 -2.03
CA ARG A 58 -4.08 5.54 -1.02
C ARG A 58 -2.94 4.55 -0.81
N ILE A 59 -3.25 3.26 -0.65
CA ILE A 59 -2.26 2.21 -0.43
C ILE A 59 -1.35 2.08 -1.66
N ILE A 60 -1.93 2.03 -2.86
CA ILE A 60 -1.17 1.97 -4.12
C ILE A 60 -0.30 3.21 -4.27
N GLY A 61 -0.84 4.40 -4.00
CA GLY A 61 -0.10 5.65 -4.06
C GLY A 61 1.06 5.71 -3.06
N ALA A 62 0.85 5.24 -1.83
CA ALA A 62 1.89 5.14 -0.82
C ALA A 62 3.01 4.18 -1.25
N GLY A 63 2.64 3.01 -1.79
CA GLY A 63 3.60 2.05 -2.33
C GLY A 63 4.41 2.61 -3.51
N LEU A 64 3.77 3.35 -4.41
CA LEU A 64 4.45 4.00 -5.55
C LEU A 64 5.45 5.07 -5.11
N ARG A 65 5.17 5.83 -4.03
CA ARG A 65 6.08 6.86 -3.51
C ARG A 65 7.30 6.26 -2.78
N GLY A 66 7.18 5.06 -2.23
CA GLY A 66 8.27 4.42 -1.47
C GLY A 66 9.29 3.67 -2.33
N ALA A 67 9.08 3.56 -3.65
CA ALA A 67 9.85 2.72 -4.56
C ALA A 67 10.88 3.46 -5.42
#